data_AF-A0A936KLJ1-F1
#
_entry.id   AF-A0A936KLJ1-F1
#
_cell.length_a   1.000
_cell.length_b   1.000
_cell.length_c   1.000
_cell.angle_alpha   90.00
_cell.angle_beta   90.00
_cell.angle_gamma   90.00
#
_symmetry.space_group_name_H-M   'P 1'
#
loop_
_entity.id
_entity.type
_entity.pdbx_description
1 polymer ?
#
loop_
_entity_poly.entity_id
_entity_poly.type
_entity_poly.pdbx_seq_one_letter_code
_entity_poly.pdbx_strand_id
1 'polypeptide(L)'
;MTAATVEDVETAIGRPVSSDAELRQIEWWLSGVEILIQSRLGDVSALDQDVLRYVEAEAVVAKIRRGDSRVSSETVSVDDGSLTRRFETGVQTSDISDEWWALLNPVTGSSFYSTRPGFDADDVQWAVSTPPITSTLSDFP
;
A
#
# COMPACT_ATOMS: atom_id res chain seq x y z
N MET A 1 -11.56 -13.58 14.69
CA MET A 1 -10.93 -14.10 15.93
C MET A 1 -9.49 -13.68 15.71
N THR A 2 -9.02 -12.68 16.45
CA THR A 2 -7.76 -11.99 16.10
C THR A 2 -6.61 -12.99 16.13
N ALA A 3 -5.71 -12.90 15.15
CA ALA A 3 -4.57 -13.81 15.06
C ALA A 3 -3.49 -13.46 16.09
N ALA A 4 -3.35 -12.16 16.41
CA ALA A 4 -2.49 -11.68 17.49
C ALA A 4 -3.21 -11.58 18.83
N THR A 5 -2.47 -11.86 19.90
CA THR A 5 -2.90 -11.66 21.28
C THR A 5 -2.26 -10.42 21.90
N VAL A 6 -2.70 -10.06 23.10
CA VAL A 6 -2.12 -8.93 23.84
C VAL A 6 -0.65 -9.21 24.21
N GLU A 7 -0.29 -10.47 24.49
CA GLU A 7 1.10 -10.84 24.77
C GLU A 7 2.04 -10.61 23.57
N ASP A 8 1.56 -10.84 22.34
CA ASP A 8 2.32 -10.55 21.13
C ASP A 8 2.62 -9.04 21.01
N VAL A 9 1.62 -8.21 21.35
CA VAL A 9 1.73 -6.75 21.37
C VAL A 9 2.71 -6.30 22.47
N GLU A 10 2.65 -6.87 23.68
CA GLU A 10 3.61 -6.58 24.75
C GLU A 10 5.05 -6.91 24.34
N THR A 11 5.22 -8.06 23.67
CA THR A 11 6.52 -8.49 23.14
C THR A 11 7.04 -7.52 22.10
N ALA A 12 6.19 -7.05 21.19
CA ALA A 12 6.56 -6.10 20.14
C ALA A 12 6.84 -4.67 20.67
N ILE A 13 6.13 -4.23 21.72
CA ILE A 13 6.38 -2.94 22.39
C ILE A 13 7.65 -3.00 23.27
N GLY A 14 7.98 -4.19 23.78
CA GLY A 14 9.12 -4.39 24.68
C GLY A 14 8.85 -3.95 26.12
N ARG A 15 7.57 -3.83 26.51
CA ARG A 15 7.16 -3.52 27.89
C ARG A 15 5.82 -4.20 28.21
N PRO A 16 5.58 -4.60 29.46
CA PRO A 16 4.29 -5.11 29.88
C PRO A 16 3.23 -4.00 29.89
N VAL A 17 2.00 -4.36 29.55
CA VAL A 17 0.83 -3.49 29.67
C VAL A 17 0.32 -3.58 31.10
N SER A 18 0.37 -2.45 31.79
CA SER A 18 0.15 -2.40 33.25
C SER A 18 -1.27 -2.05 33.68
N SER A 19 -2.11 -1.57 32.76
CA SER A 19 -3.45 -1.07 33.09
C SER A 19 -4.56 -1.80 32.34
N ASP A 20 -5.64 -2.13 33.04
CA ASP A 20 -6.83 -2.78 32.45
C ASP A 20 -7.49 -1.93 31.36
N ALA A 21 -7.29 -0.61 31.39
CA ALA A 21 -7.77 0.29 30.35
C ALA A 21 -6.95 0.15 29.06
N GLU A 22 -5.63 0.03 29.18
CA GLU A 22 -4.72 -0.18 28.04
C GLU A 22 -4.90 -1.58 27.44
N LEU A 23 -5.13 -2.61 28.26
CA LEU A 23 -5.48 -3.97 27.77
C LEU A 23 -6.73 -3.94 26.88
N ARG A 24 -7.84 -3.39 27.40
CA ARG A 24 -9.09 -3.28 26.64
C ARG A 24 -8.95 -2.42 25.38
N GLN A 25 -8.07 -1.43 25.41
CA GLN A 25 -7.81 -0.58 24.27
C GLN A 25 -7.02 -1.33 23.18
N ILE A 26 -6.03 -2.15 23.57
CA ILE A 26 -5.27 -3.01 22.66
C ILE A 26 -6.20 -4.05 22.03
N GLU A 27 -7.04 -4.72 22.81
CA GLU A 27 -8.03 -5.69 22.29
C GLU A 27 -8.98 -5.05 21.27
N TRP A 28 -9.46 -3.84 21.57
CA TRP A 28 -10.30 -3.06 20.66
C TRP A 28 -9.56 -2.72 19.36
N TRP A 29 -8.28 -2.38 19.44
CA TRP A 29 -7.47 -2.08 18.27
C TRP A 29 -7.15 -3.31 17.43
N LEU A 30 -6.79 -4.44 18.06
CA LEU A 30 -6.58 -5.71 17.36
C LEU A 30 -7.83 -6.10 16.55
N SER A 31 -9.01 -6.01 17.19
CA SER A 31 -10.29 -6.25 16.51
C SER A 31 -10.52 -5.29 15.34
N GLY A 32 -10.16 -4.01 15.51
CA GLY A 32 -10.25 -3.00 14.46
C GLY A 32 -9.31 -3.29 13.27
N VAL A 33 -8.08 -3.74 13.54
CA VAL A 33 -7.11 -4.13 12.51
C VAL A 33 -7.64 -5.35 11.72
N GLU A 34 -8.14 -6.38 12.41
CA GLU A 34 -8.70 -7.58 11.75
C GLU A 34 -9.84 -7.20 10.79
N ILE A 35 -10.76 -6.32 11.23
CA ILE A 35 -11.86 -5.82 10.38
C ILE A 35 -11.34 -5.06 9.15
N LEU A 36 -10.30 -4.22 9.31
CA LEU A 36 -9.70 -3.47 8.20
C LEU A 36 -9.03 -4.39 7.19
N ILE A 37 -8.32 -5.42 7.66
CA ILE A 37 -7.68 -6.43 6.81
C ILE A 37 -8.75 -7.23 6.08
N GLN A 38 -9.77 -7.72 6.80
CA GLN A 38 -10.89 -8.47 6.24
C GLN A 38 -11.64 -7.66 5.18
N SER A 39 -11.88 -6.37 5.43
CA SER A 39 -12.54 -5.47 4.48
C SER A 39 -11.74 -5.27 3.19
N ARG A 40 -10.42 -5.42 3.22
CA ARG A 40 -9.55 -5.17 2.06
C ARG A 40 -9.18 -6.44 1.29
N LEU A 41 -8.85 -7.51 2.00
CA LEU A 41 -8.35 -8.77 1.42
C LEU A 41 -9.41 -9.88 1.37
N GLY A 42 -10.53 -9.72 2.07
CA GLY A 42 -11.59 -10.72 2.15
C GLY A 42 -11.34 -11.70 3.28
N ASP A 43 -11.36 -13.01 2.97
CA ASP A 43 -11.27 -14.06 3.99
C ASP A 43 -9.86 -14.13 4.61
N VAL A 44 -9.74 -13.64 5.84
CA VAL A 44 -8.48 -13.65 6.63
C VAL A 44 -8.00 -15.05 6.99
N SER A 45 -8.89 -16.06 6.97
CA SER A 45 -8.50 -17.44 7.28
C SER A 45 -7.66 -18.09 6.17
N ALA A 46 -7.71 -17.54 4.95
CA ALA A 46 -6.92 -17.99 3.81
C ALA A 46 -5.51 -17.37 3.76
N LEU A 47 -5.23 -16.39 4.63
CA LEU A 47 -3.92 -15.75 4.73
C LEU A 47 -2.95 -16.58 5.57
N ASP A 48 -1.66 -16.33 5.41
CA ASP A 48 -0.63 -16.84 6.31
C ASP A 48 -0.87 -16.26 7.72
N GLN A 49 -1.20 -17.13 8.66
CA GLN A 49 -1.57 -16.74 10.02
C GLN A 49 -0.38 -16.20 10.81
N ASP A 50 0.85 -16.61 10.50
CA ASP A 50 2.04 -16.08 11.16
C ASP A 50 2.32 -14.64 10.70
N VAL A 51 2.11 -14.37 9.41
CA VAL A 51 2.21 -13.01 8.84
C VAL A 51 1.08 -12.12 9.34
N LEU A 52 -0.15 -12.65 9.40
CA LEU A 52 -1.30 -11.92 9.93
C LEU A 52 -1.09 -11.49 11.38
N ARG A 53 -0.64 -12.42 12.24
CA ARG A 53 -0.28 -12.12 13.63
C ARG A 53 0.79 -11.03 13.73
N TYR A 54 1.84 -11.11 12.91
CA TYR A 54 2.90 -10.10 12.90
C TYR A 54 2.37 -8.71 12.51
N VAL A 55 1.57 -8.62 11.45
CA VAL A 55 1.02 -7.34 10.97
C VAL A 55 0.02 -6.76 11.97
N GLU A 56 -0.84 -7.58 12.57
CA GLU A 56 -1.78 -7.15 13.60
C GLU A 56 -1.04 -6.54 14.81
N ALA A 57 -0.01 -7.22 15.33
CA ALA A 57 0.78 -6.73 16.46
C ALA A 57 1.51 -5.42 16.12
N GLU A 58 2.22 -5.36 15.01
CA GLU A 58 2.98 -4.17 14.59
C GLU A 58 2.08 -2.96 14.29
N ALA A 59 0.91 -3.17 13.71
CA ALA A 59 -0.07 -2.11 13.48
C ALA A 59 -0.55 -1.47 14.79
N VAL A 60 -0.80 -2.30 15.81
CA VAL A 60 -1.17 -1.80 17.14
C VAL A 60 0.00 -1.10 17.83
N VAL A 61 1.23 -1.60 17.70
CA VAL A 61 2.44 -0.92 18.22
C VAL A 61 2.63 0.45 17.56
N ALA A 62 2.49 0.53 16.24
CA ALA A 62 2.57 1.78 15.51
C ALA A 62 1.47 2.77 15.95
N LYS A 63 0.26 2.28 16.22
CA LYS A 63 -0.83 3.08 16.78
C LYS A 63 -0.46 3.65 18.15
N ILE A 64 0.13 2.84 19.03
CA ILE A 64 0.56 3.27 20.37
C ILE A 64 1.64 4.35 20.28
N ARG A 65 2.68 4.13 19.45
CA ARG A 65 3.76 5.11 19.21
C ARG A 65 3.23 6.42 18.60
N ARG A 66 2.22 6.34 17.73
CA ARG A 66 1.56 7.51 17.16
C ARG A 66 0.71 8.26 18.18
N GLY A 67 -0.01 7.54 19.04
CA GLY A 67 -0.80 8.12 20.14
C GLY A 67 0.06 8.88 21.15
N ASP A 68 1.30 8.42 21.39
CA ASP A 68 2.26 9.10 22.26
C ASP A 68 2.84 10.38 21.63
N SER A 69 2.94 10.44 20.30
CA SER A 69 3.53 11.57 19.56
C SER A 69 2.52 12.63 19.09
N ARG A 70 1.22 12.28 18.97
CA ARG A 70 0.17 13.26 18.63
C ARG A 70 -0.32 13.96 19.89
N VAL A 71 -0.09 15.27 19.95
CA VAL A 71 -0.76 16.17 20.89
C VAL A 71 -2.27 16.05 20.65
N SER A 72 -2.93 15.23 21.45
CA SER A 72 -4.34 14.82 21.37
C SER A 72 -5.32 15.95 21.75
N SER A 73 -4.91 17.20 21.58
CA SER A 73 -5.63 18.36 22.07
C SER A 73 -5.43 19.56 21.15
N GLU A 74 -6.49 19.91 20.42
CA GLU A 74 -6.65 21.26 19.90
C GLU A 74 -7.32 22.08 21.01
N THR A 75 -6.56 22.99 21.62
CA THR A 75 -7.09 23.97 22.56
C THR A 75 -7.52 25.19 21.76
N VAL A 76 -8.83 25.33 21.54
CA VAL A 76 -9.38 26.55 20.98
C VAL A 76 -9.64 27.51 22.14
N SER A 77 -8.80 28.53 22.25
CA SER A 77 -9.01 29.64 23.19
C SER A 77 -10.01 30.61 22.57
N VAL A 78 -11.19 30.72 23.17
CA VAL A 78 -12.18 31.76 22.86
C VAL A 78 -12.21 32.73 24.03
N ASP A 79 -12.54 34.00 23.78
CA ASP A 79 -12.42 35.15 24.70
C ASP A 79 -12.92 34.88 26.15
N ASP A 80 -13.95 34.03 26.32
CA ASP A 80 -14.57 33.68 27.61
C ASP A 80 -14.31 32.23 28.10
N GLY A 81 -13.47 31.45 27.41
CA GLY A 81 -13.18 30.08 27.83
C GLY A 81 -12.45 29.22 26.79
N SER A 82 -11.78 28.18 27.26
CA SER A 82 -11.09 27.20 26.42
C SER A 82 -11.95 25.96 26.17
N LEU A 83 -12.07 25.52 24.91
CA LEU A 83 -12.62 24.22 24.55
C LEU A 83 -11.49 23.28 24.08
N THR A 84 -11.31 22.18 24.81
CA THR A 84 -10.39 21.10 24.41
C THR A 84 -11.19 20.01 23.72
N ARG A 85 -10.97 19.82 22.42
CA ARG A 85 -11.54 18.68 21.68
C ARG A 85 -10.48 17.61 21.50
N ARG A 86 -10.75 16.42 22.03
CA ARG A 86 -9.92 15.22 21.89
C ARG A 86 -10.58 14.29 20.87
N PHE A 87 -9.95 14.11 19.72
CA PHE A 87 -10.36 13.12 18.72
C PHE A 87 -9.24 12.10 18.56
N GLU A 88 -9.62 10.83 18.56
CA GLU A 88 -8.95 9.63 18.02
C GLU A 88 -9.11 8.45 19.00
N THR A 89 -10.03 7.53 18.71
CA THR A 89 -10.20 6.29 19.51
C THR A 89 -10.15 5.02 18.63
N GLY A 90 -10.25 5.14 17.31
CA GLY A 90 -10.22 3.99 16.38
C GLY A 90 -8.88 3.79 15.68
N VAL A 91 -8.58 2.54 15.33
CA VAL A 91 -7.58 2.18 14.31
C VAL A 91 -8.10 2.65 12.94
N GLN A 92 -7.19 3.18 12.12
CA GLN A 92 -7.47 3.63 10.77
C GLN A 92 -6.61 2.84 9.78
N THR A 93 -7.00 2.80 8.51
CA THR A 93 -6.18 2.19 7.44
C THR A 93 -4.77 2.78 7.38
N SER A 94 -4.60 4.06 7.74
CA SER A 94 -3.31 4.75 7.82
C SER A 94 -2.41 4.29 8.97
N ASP A 95 -2.91 3.44 9.87
CA ASP A 95 -2.12 2.82 10.93
C ASP A 95 -1.41 1.54 10.43
N ILE A 96 -1.83 0.97 9.29
CA ILE A 96 -1.18 -0.19 8.64
C ILE A 96 -0.33 0.32 7.46
N SER A 97 0.99 0.09 7.50
CA SER A 97 1.92 0.56 6.47
C SER A 97 1.80 -0.23 5.15
N ASP A 98 2.23 0.39 4.04
CA ASP A 98 2.19 -0.23 2.71
C ASP A 98 3.06 -1.49 2.60
N GLU A 99 4.17 -1.54 3.35
CA GLU A 99 5.04 -2.72 3.47
C GLU A 99 4.32 -3.91 4.11
N TRP A 100 3.49 -3.69 5.14
CA TRP A 100 2.71 -4.74 5.77
C TRP A 100 1.57 -5.22 4.86
N TRP A 101 0.97 -4.32 4.10
CA TRP A 101 0.05 -4.70 3.03
C TRP A 101 0.71 -5.57 1.97
N ALA A 102 1.96 -5.29 1.62
CA ALA A 102 2.73 -6.11 0.68
C ALA A 102 3.10 -7.49 1.27
N LEU A 103 3.26 -7.61 2.59
CA LEU A 103 3.46 -8.91 3.25
C LEU A 103 2.18 -9.76 3.24
N LEU A 104 1.01 -9.15 3.46
CA LEU A 104 -0.28 -9.86 3.45
C LEU A 104 -0.75 -10.25 2.05
N ASN A 105 -0.33 -9.49 1.03
CA ASN A 105 -0.57 -9.80 -0.36
C ASN A 105 0.75 -9.69 -1.14
N PRO A 106 1.64 -10.70 -1.02
CA PRO A 106 2.87 -10.70 -1.79
C PRO A 106 2.47 -10.70 -3.26
N VAL A 107 2.77 -9.60 -3.96
CA VAL A 107 2.55 -9.49 -5.40
C VAL A 107 3.34 -10.60 -6.06
N THR A 108 2.69 -11.74 -6.27
CA THR A 108 3.25 -12.88 -6.97
C THR A 108 3.10 -12.55 -8.44
N GLY A 109 3.90 -11.61 -8.93
CA GLY A 109 3.68 -11.07 -10.27
C GLY A 109 4.37 -9.76 -10.62
N SER A 110 5.61 -9.53 -10.21
CA SER A 110 6.48 -8.63 -11.00
C SER A 110 6.96 -9.36 -12.25
N SER A 111 6.04 -9.72 -13.14
CA SER A 111 6.44 -10.00 -14.51
C SER A 111 6.67 -8.65 -15.17
N PHE A 112 7.94 -8.28 -15.25
CA PHE A 112 8.43 -7.20 -16.09
C PHE A 112 8.06 -7.50 -17.55
N TYR A 113 6.87 -7.12 -17.98
CA TYR A 113 6.54 -7.13 -19.40
C TYR A 113 7.16 -5.88 -20.02
N SER A 114 8.37 -5.99 -20.53
CA SER A 114 8.88 -5.00 -21.48
C SER A 114 8.20 -5.30 -22.83
N THR A 115 7.02 -4.71 -23.05
CA THR A 115 6.50 -4.60 -24.41
C THR A 115 7.37 -3.58 -25.13
N ARG A 116 8.50 -4.03 -25.68
CA ARG A 116 9.14 -3.30 -26.78
C ARG A 116 8.32 -3.66 -28.01
N PRO A 117 7.44 -2.79 -28.54
CA PRO A 117 6.95 -3.00 -29.88
C PRO A 117 8.17 -2.99 -30.80
N GLY A 118 8.54 -4.18 -31.31
CA GLY A 118 9.51 -4.27 -32.38
C GLY A 118 8.87 -3.65 -33.61
N PHE A 119 9.33 -2.46 -33.98
CA PHE A 119 9.09 -1.91 -35.31
C PHE A 119 10.06 -2.62 -36.24
N ASP A 120 9.59 -3.64 -36.95
CA ASP A 120 10.26 -4.10 -38.16
C ASP A 120 9.88 -3.08 -39.25
N ALA A 121 10.87 -2.36 -39.76
CA ALA A 121 10.64 -1.45 -40.87
C ALA A 121 10.31 -2.29 -42.10
N ASP A 122 9.10 -2.13 -42.64
CA ASP A 122 8.70 -2.77 -43.90
C ASP A 122 9.55 -2.15 -45.03
N ASP A 123 10.62 -2.86 -45.44
CA ASP A 123 11.50 -2.48 -46.54
C ASP A 123 10.76 -2.71 -47.87
N VAL A 124 9.76 -1.87 -48.13
CA VAL A 124 9.08 -1.82 -49.43
C VAL A 124 10.08 -1.22 -50.43
N GLN A 125 10.81 -2.09 -51.13
CA GLN A 125 11.66 -1.71 -52.26
C GLN A 125 10.76 -1.22 -53.40
N TRP A 126 10.48 0.08 -53.42
CA TRP A 126 9.83 0.72 -54.57
C TRP A 126 10.74 0.56 -55.79
N ALA A 127 10.20 -0.03 -56.86
CA ALA A 127 10.90 -0.13 -58.13
C ALA A 127 11.26 1.29 -58.61
N VAL A 128 12.56 1.60 -58.64
CA VAL A 128 13.07 2.78 -59.32
C VAL A 128 12.72 2.64 -60.80
N SER A 129 11.76 3.43 -61.27
CA SER A 129 11.52 3.60 -62.69
C SER A 129 12.79 4.14 -63.33
N THR A 130 13.51 3.31 -64.07
CA THR A 130 14.55 3.75 -64.98
C THR A 130 13.93 4.71 -66.00
N PRO A 131 14.52 5.90 -66.24
CA PRO A 131 14.01 6.79 -67.27
C PRO A 131 14.14 6.12 -68.64
N PRO A 132 13.19 6.34 -69.57
CA PRO A 132 13.27 5.78 -70.90
C PRO A 132 14.50 6.34 -71.64
N ILE A 133 15.26 5.41 -72.23
CA ILE A 133 16.43 5.67 -73.07
C ILE A 133 15.96 6.51 -74.26
N THR A 134 16.47 7.74 -74.38
CA THR A 134 16.15 8.59 -75.53
C THR A 134 16.98 8.09 -76.72
N SER A 135 16.37 7.29 -77.59
CA SER A 135 16.93 6.95 -78.90
C SER A 135 16.97 8.22 -79.76
N THR A 136 18.13 8.85 -79.87
CA THR A 136 18.36 9.95 -80.82
C THR A 136 18.39 9.38 -82.23
N LEU A 137 17.25 9.47 -82.92
CA LEU A 137 17.10 9.19 -84.34
C LEU A 137 16.98 10.56 -85.04
N SER A 138 18.09 11.02 -85.61
CA SER A 138 18.12 12.20 -86.48
C SER A 138 19.30 12.06 -87.45
N ASP A 139 19.08 11.22 -88.44
CA ASP A 139 19.72 11.32 -89.75
C ASP A 139 18.95 12.41 -90.52
N PHE A 140 19.63 13.46 -90.96
CA PHE A 140 19.13 14.43 -91.92
C PHE A 140 20.29 14.88 -92.82
N PRO A 141 20.01 15.18 -94.11
CA PRO A 141 20.87 14.96 -95.28
C PRO A 141 21.99 15.98 -95.50
#